data_AF-A0A838P0X0-F1
#
_entry.id   AF-A0A838P0X0-F1
#
_cell.length_a   1.000
_cell.length_b   1.000
_cell.length_c   1.000
_cell.angle_alpha   90.00
_cell.angle_beta   90.00
_cell.angle_gamma   90.00
#
_symmetry.space_group_name_H-M   'P 1'
#
loop_
_entity.id
_entity.type
_entity.pdbx_description
1 polymer ?
#
loop_
_entity_poly.entity_id
_entity_poly.type
_entity_poly.pdbx_seq_one_letter_code
_entity_poly.pdbx_strand_id
1 'polypeptide(L)' 'MVWRVLEYAERQWSVSIAAERRANSPHWNLVFSFRGLDPGQHCFWSEYPLSSSSRAALFAQAERIPDQTLTDLLAEHLD' A
#
# COMPACT_ATOMS: atom_id res chain seq x y z
N MET A 1 -8.04 3.85 7.54
CA MET A 1 -7.12 4.36 8.58
C MET A 1 -5.77 4.51 7.92
N VAL A 2 -5.12 5.66 8.08
CA VAL A 2 -3.77 5.87 7.55
C VAL A 2 -2.82 4.95 8.33
N TRP A 3 -2.06 4.16 7.59
CA TRP A 3 -1.07 3.23 8.15
C TRP A 3 0.29 3.91 8.23
N ARG A 4 0.71 4.61 7.17
CA ARG A 4 1.97 5.35 7.10
C ARG A 4 1.82 6.64 6.31
N VAL A 5 2.75 7.56 6.49
CA VAL A 5 2.89 8.79 5.71
C VAL A 5 4.28 8.80 5.10
N LEU A 6 4.35 9.08 3.79
CA LEU A 6 5.59 9.13 3.02
C LEU A 6 5.78 10.53 2.44
N GLU A 7 7.03 10.91 2.20
CA GLU A 7 7.40 12.12 1.48
C GLU A 7 8.05 11.72 0.16
N TYR A 8 7.46 12.17 -0.95
CA TYR A 8 7.97 11.92 -2.31
C TYR A 8 7.75 13.16 -3.17
N ALA A 9 8.80 13.61 -3.88
CA ALA A 9 8.77 14.80 -4.74
C ALA A 9 8.17 16.04 -4.05
N GLU A 10 8.62 16.35 -2.83
CA GLU A 10 8.15 17.46 -1.98
C GLU A 10 6.65 17.39 -1.60
N ARG A 11 6.02 16.23 -1.78
CA ARG A 11 4.60 15.99 -1.49
C ARG A 11 4.44 14.91 -0.43
N GLN A 12 3.43 15.07 0.42
CA GLN A 12 3.08 14.08 1.43
C GLN A 12 1.99 13.13 0.94
N TRP A 13 2.24 11.85 1.13
CA TRP A 13 1.37 10.76 0.72
C TRP A 13 0.93 9.94 1.92
N SER A 14 -0.37 9.82 2.13
CA SER A 14 -0.94 8.88 3.09
C SER A 14 -1.06 7.51 2.45
N VAL A 15 -0.49 6.49 3.10
CA VAL A 15 -0.57 5.09 2.71
C VAL A 15 -1.49 4.36 3.67
N SER A 16 -2.45 3.62 3.13
CA SER A 16 -3.30 2.70 3.89
C SER A 16 -3.12 1.28 3.38
N ILE A 17 -3.23 0.30 4.27
CA ILE A 17 -3.20 -1.12 3.90
C ILE A 17 -4.59 -1.72 3.88
N ALA A 18 -4.83 -2.58 2.90
CA ALA A 18 -6.01 -3.41 2.78
C ALA A 18 -5.59 -4.86 2.50
N ALA A 19 -6.49 -5.78 2.84
CA ALA A 19 -6.36 -7.18 2.51
C ALA A 19 -7.48 -7.52 1.53
N GLU A 20 -7.13 -7.86 0.30
CA GLU A 20 -8.10 -8.22 -0.73
C GLU A 20 -8.02 -9.70 -1.05
N ARG A 21 -9.19 -10.28 -1.33
CA ARG A 21 -9.30 -11.68 -1.72
C ARG A 21 -9.73 -11.75 -3.17
N ARG A 22 -8.95 -12.46 -3.99
CA ARG A 22 -9.36 -12.80 -5.36
C ARG A 22 -10.45 -13.88 -5.32
N ALA A 23 -11.35 -13.84 -6.31
CA ALA A 23 -12.35 -14.88 -6.48
C ALA A 23 -11.67 -16.26 -6.54
N ASN A 24 -12.23 -17.24 -5.82
CA ASN A 24 -11.73 -18.62 -5.76
C ASN A 24 -10.33 -18.81 -5.13
N SER A 25 -9.76 -17.81 -4.46
CA SER A 25 -8.52 -17.96 -3.69
C SER A 25 -8.79 -17.98 -2.19
N PRO A 26 -8.24 -18.93 -1.42
CA PRO A 26 -8.31 -18.89 0.03
C PRO A 26 -7.41 -17.80 0.63
N HIS A 27 -6.45 -17.26 -0.14
CA HIS A 27 -5.45 -16.31 0.32
C HIS A 27 -5.90 -14.85 0.21
N TRP A 28 -5.51 -14.06 1.20
CA TRP A 28 -5.54 -12.60 1.19
C TRP A 28 -4.28 -12.07 0.52
N ASN A 29 -4.41 -11.03 -0.29
CA ASN A 29 -3.30 -10.28 -0.90
C ASN A 29 -3.22 -8.90 -0.26
N LEU A 30 -2.00 -8.42 -0.06
CA LEU A 30 -1.78 -7.08 0.46
C LEU A 30 -1.97 -6.06 -0.66
N VAL A 31 -2.78 -5.04 -0.38
CA VAL A 31 -3.00 -3.92 -1.30
C VAL A 31 -2.72 -2.63 -0.55
N PHE A 32 -1.99 -1.74 -1.18
CA PHE A 32 -1.74 -0.39 -0.68
C PHE A 32 -2.68 0.60 -1.37
N SER A 33 -3.24 1.52 -0.59
CA SER A 33 -3.92 2.71 -1.10
C SER A 33 -3.03 3.91 -0.83
N PHE A 34 -2.54 4.54 -1.89
CA PHE A 34 -1.81 5.79 -1.83
C PHE A 34 -2.76 6.95 -2.08
N ARG A 35 -2.70 7.97 -1.23
CA ARG A 35 -3.49 9.19 -1.37
C ARG A 35 -2.61 10.38 -1.09
N GLY A 36 -2.45 11.23 -2.09
CA GLY A 36 -1.81 12.51 -1.89
C GLY A 36 -2.68 13.45 -1.03
N LEU A 37 -2.04 14.27 -0.20
CA LEU A 37 -2.71 15.18 0.72
C LEU A 37 -3.08 16.53 0.09
N ASP A 38 -2.50 16.87 -1.06
CA ASP A 38 -2.77 18.16 -1.71
C ASP A 38 -4.08 18.13 -2.53
N PRO A 39 -4.81 19.26 -2.60
CA PRO A 39 -6.00 19.38 -3.43
C PRO A 39 -5.69 19.04 -4.90
N GLY A 40 -6.33 18.00 -5.43
CA GLY A 40 -6.12 17.55 -6.81
C GLY A 40 -5.08 16.45 -6.99
N GLN A 41 -4.44 15.96 -5.91
CA GLN A 41 -3.60 14.77 -6.01
C GLN A 41 -4.42 13.50 -6.22
N HIS A 42 -3.84 12.61 -7.03
CA HIS A 42 -4.43 11.34 -7.39
C HIS A 42 -4.42 10.37 -6.19
N CYS A 43 -5.43 9.52 -6.13
CA CYS A 43 -5.41 8.33 -5.31
C CYS A 43 -5.31 7.12 -6.22
N PHE A 44 -4.50 6.15 -5.81
CA PHE A 44 -4.38 4.89 -6.54
C PHE A 44 -4.15 3.73 -5.59
N TRP A 45 -4.45 2.54 -6.10
CA TRP A 45 -4.30 1.29 -5.40
C TRP A 45 -3.24 0.46 -6.10
N SER A 46 -2.36 -0.17 -5.33
CA SER A 46 -1.29 -1.01 -5.84
C SER A 46 -1.28 -2.33 -5.09
N GLU A 47 -1.37 -3.44 -5.82
CA GLU A 47 -1.19 -4.77 -5.25
C GLU A 47 0.30 -5.01 -4.95
N TYR A 48 0.59 -5.50 -3.74
CA TYR A 48 1.93 -5.91 -3.36
C TYR A 48 2.03 -7.44 -3.43
N PRO A 49 3.15 -8.03 -3.91
CA PRO A 49 3.31 -9.48 -4.08
C PRO A 49 3.50 -10.23 -2.76
N LEU A 50 2.59 -9.97 -1.81
CA LEU A 50 2.53 -10.59 -0.49
C LEU A 50 1.13 -11.13 -0.29
N SER A 51 1.05 -12.42 0.03
CA SER A 51 -0.22 -13.08 0.31
C SER A 51 -0.14 -13.99 1.53
N SER A 52 -1.27 -14.21 2.17
CA SER A 52 -1.37 -15.08 3.35
C SER A 52 -2.78 -15.64 3.50
N SER A 53 -2.90 -16.85 4.05
CA SER A 53 -4.20 -17.41 4.44
C SER A 53 -4.82 -16.68 5.64
N SER A 54 -4.04 -15.87 6.36
CA SER A 54 -4.48 -15.07 7.52
C SER A 54 -4.28 -13.58 7.29
N ARG A 55 -5.37 -12.82 7.39
CA ARG A 55 -5.35 -11.34 7.32
C ARG A 55 -4.46 -10.71 8.40
N ALA A 56 -4.47 -11.26 9.61
CA ALA A 56 -3.63 -10.76 10.69
C ALA A 56 -2.14 -10.99 10.40
N ALA A 57 -1.78 -12.17 9.89
CA ALA A 57 -0.41 -12.46 9.49
C ALA A 57 0.04 -11.58 8.30
N LEU A 58 -0.87 -11.28 7.37
CA LEU A 58 -0.60 -10.39 6.25
C LEU A 58 -0.23 -8.98 6.71
N PHE A 59 -0.99 -8.41 7.66
CA PHE A 59 -0.69 -7.09 8.21
C PHE A 59 0.58 -7.09 9.07
N ALA A 60 0.82 -8.14 9.86
CA ALA A 60 2.08 -8.27 10.59
C ALA A 60 3.31 -8.34 9.66
N GLN A 61 3.17 -8.97 8.50
CA GLN A 61 4.20 -8.97 7.47
C GLN A 61 4.34 -7.60 6.79
N ALA A 62 3.23 -6.88 6.60
CA ALA A 62 3.26 -5.51 6.07
C ALA A 62 4.11 -4.57 6.95
N GLU A 63 4.07 -4.72 8.28
CA GLU A 63 4.90 -3.92 9.19
C GLU A 63 6.41 -4.03 8.93
N ARG A 64 6.86 -5.13 8.32
CA ARG A 64 8.26 -5.37 8.00
C ARG A 64 8.70 -4.74 6.68
N ILE A 65 7.76 -4.20 5.89
CA ILE A 65 8.06 -3.54 4.63
C ILE A 65 8.71 -2.18 4.95
N PRO A 66 9.88 -1.86 4.39
CA PRO A 66 10.53 -0.58 4.65
C PRO A 66 9.85 0.54 3.85
N ASP A 67 9.91 1.76 4.36
CA ASP A 67 9.31 2.93 3.70
C ASP A 67 9.89 3.17 2.30
N GLN A 68 11.19 2.86 2.10
CA GLN A 68 11.82 2.94 0.78
C GLN A 68 11.09 2.10 -0.27
N THR A 69 10.68 0.87 0.05
CA THR A 69 9.92 0.02 -0.89
C THR A 69 8.57 0.65 -1.24
N LEU A 70 7.93 1.32 -0.30
CA LEU A 70 6.67 2.02 -0.56
C LEU A 70 6.88 3.26 -1.43
N THR A 71 7.99 3.97 -1.22
CA THR A 71 8.40 5.11 -2.05
C THR A 71 8.73 4.66 -3.48
N ASP A 72 9.40 3.53 -3.65
CA ASP A 72 9.72 2.98 -4.98
C ASP A 72 8.43 2.60 -5.73
N LEU A 73 7.49 1.92 -5.06
CA LEU A 73 6.17 1.63 -5.63
C LEU A 73 5.38 2.90 -5.95
N LEU A 74 5.53 3.95 -5.15
CA LEU A 74 4.90 5.24 -5.41
C LEU A 74 5.50 5.91 -6.64
N ALA A 75 6.82 5.86 -6.81
CA ALA A 75 7.52 6.40 -7.98
C ALA A 75 7.09 5.69 -9.27
N GLU A 76 7.03 4.36 -9.27
CA GLU A 76 6.61 3.54 -10.43
C GLU A 76 5.21 3.88 -10.97
N HIS A 77 4.31 4.40 -10.12
CA HIS A 77 2.95 4.79 -10.51
C HIS A 77 2.82 6.28 -10.89
N LEU A 78 3.81 7.10 -10.57
CA LEU A 78 3.79 8.54 -10.83
C LEU A 78 4.65 8.97 -12.03
N ASP A 79 5.58 8.11 -12.48
CA ASP A 79 6.31 8.25 -13.75
C ASP A 79 5.42 7.87 -14.96
#